data_AF-A0A2A6CLZ3-F1
#
_entry.id   AF-A0A2A6CLZ3-F1
#
_cell.length_a   1.000
_cell.length_b   1.000
_cell.length_c   1.000
_cell.angle_alpha   90.00
_cell.angle_beta   90.00
_cell.angle_gamma   90.00
#
_symmetry.space_group_name_H-M   'P 1'
#
loop_
_entity.id
_entity.type
_entity.pdbx_description
1 polymer ?
#
loop_
_entity_poly.entity_id
_entity_poly.type
_entity_poly.pdbx_seq_one_letter_code
_entity_poly.pdbx_strand_id
1 'polypeptide(L)' 'MSVKILVFILLLTIVAVHVEADAFVGACNQVCPRIQRERDECCRAHGFNGGMVPGWCNPLLGAVAYCKS' A
#
# COMPACT_ATOMS: atom_id res chain seq x y z
N MET A 1 8.86 22.02 -29.35
CA MET A 1 8.13 21.69 -28.10
C MET A 1 8.01 22.95 -27.26
N SER A 2 6.82 23.34 -26.83
CA SER A 2 6.61 24.57 -26.04
C SER A 2 7.07 24.35 -24.59
N VAL A 3 7.73 25.33 -23.96
CA VAL A 3 8.17 25.26 -22.55
C VAL A 3 7.01 24.87 -21.61
N LYS A 4 5.79 25.33 -21.94
CA LYS A 4 4.55 24.99 -21.23
C LYS A 4 4.26 23.48 -21.24
N ILE A 5 4.54 22.82 -22.36
CA ILE A 5 4.34 21.36 -22.52
C ILE A 5 5.38 20.60 -21.68
N LEU A 6 6.64 21.07 -21.67
CA LEU A 6 7.69 20.48 -20.84
C LEU A 6 7.35 20.57 -19.35
N VAL A 7 6.88 21.72 -18.87
CA VAL A 7 6.45 21.90 -17.48
C VAL A 7 5.26 20.99 -17.14
N PHE A 8 4.29 20.88 -18.05
CA PHE A 8 3.14 19.97 -17.86
C PHE A 8 3.56 18.50 -17.76
N ILE A 9 4.47 18.05 -18.63
CA ILE A 9 4.99 16.68 -18.59
C ILE A 9 5.75 16.44 -17.28
N LEU A 10 6.56 17.40 -16.84
CA LEU A 10 7.31 17.30 -15.59
C LEU A 10 6.36 17.12 -14.39
N LEU A 11 5.29 17.92 -14.32
CA LEU A 11 4.28 17.82 -13.28
C LEU A 11 3.58 16.46 -13.30
N LEU A 12 3.22 15.94 -14.47
CA LEU A 12 2.60 14.62 -14.61
C LEU A 12 3.51 13.49 -14.12
N THR A 13 4.81 13.55 -14.43
CA THR A 13 5.76 12.53 -13.95
C THR A 13 5.95 12.55 -12.43
N ILE A 14 5.94 13.73 -11.81
CA ILE A 14 6.06 13.87 -10.35
C ILE A 14 4.84 13.25 -9.66
N VAL A 15 3.63 13.50 -10.17
CA VAL A 15 2.39 12.94 -9.60
C VAL A 15 2.33 11.42 -9.76
N ALA A 16 2.78 10.87 -10.89
CA ALA A 16 2.77 9.43 -11.15
C ALA A 16 3.66 8.63 -10.19
N VAL A 17 4.73 9.23 -9.65
CA VAL A 17 5.67 8.58 -8.73
C VAL A 17 5.11 8.43 -7.31
N HIS A 18 4.07 9.18 -6.93
CA HIS A 18 3.55 9.21 -5.54
C HIS A 18 2.32 8.32 -5.32
N VAL A 19 1.91 7.52 -6.29
CA VAL A 19 0.80 6.59 -6.12
C VAL A 19 1.33 5.31 -5.48
N GLU A 20 1.57 5.35 -4.17
CA GLU A 20 1.70 4.13 -3.36
C GLU A 20 0.34 3.45 -3.37
N ALA A 21 0.17 2.43 -4.22
CA ALA A 21 -1.08 1.70 -4.31
C ALA A 21 -1.16 0.71 -3.14
N ASP A 22 -2.11 0.94 -2.23
CA ASP A 22 -2.52 -0.04 -1.23
C ASP A 22 -3.21 -1.22 -1.95
N ALA A 23 -2.73 -2.43 -1.72
CA ALA A 23 -3.29 -3.63 -2.35
C ALA A 23 -3.95 -4.54 -1.30
N PHE A 24 -5.13 -5.06 -1.61
CA PHE A 24 -5.78 -6.06 -0.78
C PHE A 24 -5.04 -7.40 -0.86
N VAL A 25 -4.68 -7.97 0.29
CA VAL A 25 -4.00 -9.27 0.39
C VAL A 25 -4.78 -10.18 1.32
N GLY A 26 -5.78 -10.87 0.79
CA GLY A 26 -6.67 -11.73 1.60
C GLY A 26 -5.96 -12.81 2.42
N ALA A 27 -4.79 -13.27 1.96
CA ALA A 27 -3.94 -14.22 2.71
C ALA A 27 -3.44 -13.64 4.05
N CYS A 28 -3.33 -12.30 4.17
CA CYS A 28 -2.93 -11.63 5.39
C CYS A 28 -4.10 -11.33 6.35
N ASN A 29 -5.36 -11.60 5.99
CA ASN A 29 -6.50 -11.43 6.89
C ASN A 29 -6.35 -12.30 8.15
N GLN A 30 -5.78 -13.49 8.02
CA GLN A 30 -5.56 -14.42 9.14
C GLN A 30 -4.52 -13.92 10.16
N VAL A 31 -3.61 -13.02 9.75
CA VAL A 31 -2.59 -12.43 10.63
C VAL A 31 -3.03 -11.08 11.19
N CYS A 32 -4.19 -10.55 10.81
CA CYS A 32 -4.75 -9.34 11.42
C CYS A 32 -4.84 -9.33 12.95
N PRO A 33 -5.27 -10.41 13.64
CA PRO A 33 -5.32 -10.42 15.10
C PRO A 33 -3.93 -10.51 15.75
N ARG A 34 -2.87 -10.67 14.95
CA ARG A 34 -1.50 -10.76 15.44
C ARG A 34 -0.86 -9.40 15.64
N ILE A 35 0.37 -9.41 16.16
CA ILE A 35 1.18 -8.22 16.36
C ILE A 35 1.55 -7.55 15.03
N GLN A 36 1.82 -6.25 15.06
CA GLN A 36 2.16 -5.47 13.87
C GLN A 36 3.32 -6.07 13.08
N ARG A 37 4.33 -6.62 13.76
CA ARG A 37 5.47 -7.25 13.09
C ARG A 37 5.07 -8.42 12.19
N GLU A 38 4.19 -9.31 12.66
CA GLU A 38 3.71 -10.47 11.89
C GLU A 38 2.84 -10.02 10.70
N ARG A 39 2.08 -8.94 10.87
CA ARG A 39 1.31 -8.31 9.80
C ARG A 39 2.21 -7.76 8.69
N ASP A 40 3.26 -7.03 9.05
CA ASP A 40 4.22 -6.47 8.11
C ASP A 40 5.08 -7.56 7.44
N GLU A 41 5.40 -8.64 8.16
CA GLU A 41 6.05 -9.82 7.59
C GLU A 41 5.18 -10.51 6.55
N CYS A 42 3.87 -10.63 6.79
CA CYS A 42 2.95 -11.18 5.80
C CYS A 42 2.94 -10.33 4.52
N CYS A 43 2.78 -9.01 4.64
CA CYS A 43 2.82 -8.12 3.49
C CYS A 43 4.15 -8.23 2.72
N ARG A 44 5.29 -8.26 3.44
CA ARG A 44 6.62 -8.45 2.83
C ARG A 44 6.76 -9.79 2.11
N ALA A 45 6.21 -10.87 2.67
CA ALA A 45 6.19 -12.18 2.01
C ALA A 45 5.37 -12.18 0.69
N HIS A 46 4.43 -11.24 0.56
CA HIS A 46 3.62 -11.03 -0.64
C HIS A 46 4.15 -9.90 -1.56
N GLY A 47 5.36 -9.39 -1.30
CA GLY A 47 6.03 -8.41 -2.16
C GLY A 47 5.75 -6.94 -1.81
N PHE A 48 5.12 -6.68 -0.67
CA PHE A 48 4.77 -5.33 -0.21
C PHE A 48 5.74 -4.88 0.88
N ASN A 49 6.64 -3.95 0.55
CA ASN A 49 7.72 -3.53 1.44
C ASN A 49 7.28 -2.50 2.47
N GLY A 50 6.23 -1.73 2.18
CA GLY A 50 5.63 -0.76 3.08
C GLY A 50 4.82 -1.39 4.23
N GLY A 51 4.71 -2.72 4.28
CA GLY A 51 4.02 -3.43 5.36
C GLY A 51 2.50 -3.31 5.26
N MET A 52 1.80 -3.57 6.36
CA MET A 52 0.35 -3.54 6.37
C MET A 52 -0.19 -2.14 6.67
N VAL A 53 -1.23 -1.73 5.96
CA VAL A 53 -1.87 -0.43 6.17
C VAL A 53 -2.49 -0.39 7.58
N PRO A 54 -2.08 0.56 8.44
CA PRO A 54 -2.60 0.67 9.79
C PRO A 54 -4.11 0.96 9.77
N GLY A 55 -4.85 0.34 10.69
CA GLY A 55 -6.29 0.54 10.84
C GLY A 55 -7.18 -0.36 9.96
N TRP A 56 -6.64 -1.03 8.95
CA TRP A 56 -7.42 -1.93 8.07
C TRP A 56 -7.68 -3.30 8.69
N CYS A 57 -6.75 -3.79 9.52
CA CYS A 57 -7.03 -4.91 10.42
C CYS A 57 -7.89 -4.48 11.61
N ASN A 58 -9.15 -4.18 11.33
CA ASN A 58 -10.17 -4.02 12.36
C ASN A 58 -10.98 -5.32 12.49
N PRO A 59 -10.84 -6.07 13.60
CA PRO A 59 -11.63 -7.29 13.82
C PRO A 59 -13.14 -7.03 13.84
N LEU A 60 -13.59 -5.80 14.10
CA LEU A 60 -15.01 -5.42 14.05
C LEU A 60 -15.56 -5.28 12.61
N LEU A 61 -14.69 -5.11 11.61
CA LEU A 61 -15.04 -4.90 10.20
C LEU A 61 -14.65 -6.09 9.32
N GLY A 62 -14.36 -7.25 9.92
CA GLY A 62 -13.99 -8.47 9.19
C GLY A 62 -12.50 -8.65 8.95
N ALA A 63 -11.63 -7.83 9.56
CA ALA A 63 -10.17 -7.97 9.51
C ALA A 63 -9.61 -8.06 8.07
N VAL A 64 -9.83 -6.99 7.29
CA VAL A 64 -9.35 -6.91 5.91
C VAL A 64 -7.91 -6.41 5.84
N ALA A 65 -7.07 -7.14 5.14
CA ALA A 65 -5.66 -6.83 5.00
C ALA A 65 -5.37 -6.05 3.73
N TYR A 66 -4.83 -4.84 3.91
CA TYR A 66 -4.24 -4.05 2.84
C TYR A 66 -2.76 -3.89 3.10
N CYS A 67 -1.95 -4.05 2.06
CA CYS A 67 -0.51 -3.95 2.11
C CYS A 67 -0.02 -2.80 1.23
N LYS A 68 0.98 -2.07 1.71
CA LYS A 68 1.63 -0.96 1.01
C LYS A 68 2.79 -1.48 0.17
N SER A 69 2.83 -1.13 -1.11
CA SER A 69 3.99 -1.45 -1.96
C SER A 69 5.28 -0.89 -1.37
#